data_AF-A0A074ZZ74-F1
#
_entry.id   AF-A0A074ZZ74-F1
#
_cell.length_a   1.000
_cell.length_b   1.000
_cell.length_c   1.000
_cell.angle_alpha   90.00
_cell.angle_beta   90.00
_cell.angle_gamma   90.00
#
_symmetry.space_group_name_H-M   'P 1'
#
loop_
_entity.id
_entity.type
_entity.pdbx_description
1 polymer ?
#
loop_
_entity_poly.entity_id
_entity_poly.type
_entity_poly.pdbx_seq_one_letter_code
_entity_poly.pdbx_strand_id
1 'polypeptide(L)'
;MNQASMASSKDQVRLHKIFRFLVSLSCLGILVILIQQFQSHDVIHIVFSEKYGNTLDFVSVRSNEFRVQPFWSQPNRSVFAPDLAKMSWPKDPVAPYPAGRRNSNGEVAQLPPLFEPVMSIAQRKLSKRLLQIFSETMFANGLGDRFMLYGGTLLGSYRHHDFIPWDEDIDVLVDVLIRDKVRELLSGLAPQYNFYQGYSRDKLYGPLIDGAENELDVEKSRPAANWGWPFLDISYFRVNGTHVMEITMSYGRYYVWPYDVVFPLHFRPLGKYWYPAPRDTWLFNRLTYDPGAMCVIPGYSHVKESRGPSGSMPCRDLASKYAFVEHVACKNGTSEQKSDEFGMVLAKERLVQYSNSSIAHIYHSLCLAVPKDRVRTDTFSM
;
A
#
# COMPACT_ATOMS: atom_id res chain seq x y z
N MET A 1 -57.96 -13.81 62.26
CA MET A 1 -57.44 -14.86 61.36
C MET A 1 -56.79 -14.17 60.17
N ASN A 2 -55.46 -14.21 60.10
CA ASN A 2 -54.67 -14.39 58.88
C ASN A 2 -53.23 -14.59 59.32
N GLN A 3 -52.80 -15.85 59.30
CA GLN A 3 -51.46 -16.32 59.67
C GLN A 3 -50.46 -15.83 58.64
N ALA A 4 -49.50 -15.02 59.07
CA ALA A 4 -48.25 -14.84 58.34
C ALA A 4 -47.37 -16.08 58.61
N SER A 5 -47.11 -16.89 57.59
CA SER A 5 -46.18 -18.02 57.71
C SER A 5 -44.75 -17.48 57.80
N MET A 6 -44.13 -17.58 58.97
CA MET A 6 -42.68 -17.41 59.13
C MET A 6 -41.98 -18.53 58.35
N ALA A 7 -41.28 -18.15 57.27
CA ALA A 7 -40.36 -19.06 56.59
C ALA A 7 -39.34 -19.59 57.61
N SER A 8 -39.21 -20.91 57.68
CA SER A 8 -38.29 -21.60 58.59
C SER A 8 -36.85 -21.12 58.34
N SER A 9 -36.05 -21.00 59.41
CA SER A 9 -34.60 -20.69 59.33
C SER A 9 -33.87 -21.59 58.31
N LYS A 10 -34.32 -22.83 58.12
CA LYS A 10 -33.78 -23.75 57.09
C LYS A 10 -34.08 -23.30 55.66
N ASP A 11 -35.23 -22.69 55.41
CA ASP A 11 -35.62 -22.18 54.09
C ASP A 11 -34.83 -20.92 53.73
N GLN A 12 -34.56 -20.03 54.69
CA GLN A 12 -33.65 -18.89 54.47
C GLN A 12 -32.22 -19.35 54.17
N VAL A 13 -31.68 -20.35 54.87
CA VAL A 13 -30.34 -20.89 54.59
C VAL A 13 -30.29 -21.55 53.21
N ARG A 14 -31.36 -22.25 52.81
CA ARG A 14 -31.47 -22.87 51.48
C ARG A 14 -31.57 -21.81 50.38
N LEU A 15 -32.37 -20.77 50.57
CA LEU A 15 -32.48 -19.63 49.64
C LEU A 15 -31.14 -18.89 49.52
N HIS A 16 -30.41 -18.71 50.63
CA HIS A 16 -29.10 -18.06 50.63
C HIS A 16 -28.03 -18.89 49.91
N LYS A 17 -28.09 -20.23 50.02
CA LYS A 17 -27.23 -21.14 49.24
C LYS A 17 -27.55 -21.09 47.74
N ILE A 18 -28.83 -21.07 47.37
CA ILE A 18 -29.27 -20.96 45.97
C ILE A 18 -28.86 -19.61 45.39
N PHE A 19 -29.04 -18.52 46.15
CA PHE A 19 -28.62 -17.18 45.73
C PHE A 19 -27.10 -17.10 45.56
N ARG A 20 -26.30 -17.65 46.48
CA ARG A 20 -24.85 -17.75 46.32
C ARG A 20 -24.44 -18.56 45.09
N PHE A 21 -25.13 -19.67 44.81
CA PHE A 21 -24.85 -20.50 43.63
C PHE A 21 -25.18 -19.76 42.32
N LEU A 22 -26.30 -19.05 42.25
CA LEU A 22 -26.68 -18.24 41.09
C LEU A 22 -25.74 -17.04 40.88
N VAL A 23 -25.29 -16.40 41.96
CA VAL A 23 -24.27 -15.34 41.89
C VAL A 23 -22.93 -15.90 41.40
N SER A 24 -22.51 -17.09 41.85
CA SER A 24 -21.29 -17.74 41.34
C SER A 24 -21.38 -18.11 39.86
N LEU A 25 -22.53 -18.58 39.38
CA LEU A 25 -22.78 -18.83 37.95
C LEU A 25 -22.75 -17.55 37.11
N SER A 26 -23.32 -16.45 37.63
CA SER A 26 -23.24 -15.13 36.99
C SER A 26 -21.80 -14.61 36.93
N CYS A 27 -21.03 -14.75 38.02
CA CYS A 27 -19.62 -14.40 38.05
C CYS A 27 -18.77 -15.25 37.09
N LEU A 28 -19.06 -16.55 36.95
CA LEU A 28 -18.40 -17.39 35.93
C LEU A 28 -18.77 -16.97 34.51
N GLY A 29 -20.04 -16.64 34.26
CA GLY A 29 -20.50 -16.15 32.95
C GLY A 29 -19.80 -14.84 32.55
N ILE A 30 -19.68 -13.90 33.50
CA ILE A 30 -18.94 -12.64 33.30
C ILE A 30 -17.44 -12.93 33.10
N LEU A 31 -16.84 -13.88 33.83
CA LEU A 31 -15.45 -14.26 33.65
C LEU A 31 -15.19 -14.88 32.27
N VAL A 32 -16.11 -15.72 31.76
CA VAL A 32 -16.00 -16.31 30.41
C VAL A 32 -16.16 -15.24 29.33
N ILE A 33 -17.10 -14.29 29.48
CA ILE A 33 -17.25 -13.15 28.56
C ILE A 33 -16.01 -12.25 28.60
N LEU A 34 -15.45 -11.99 29.78
CA LEU A 34 -14.20 -11.24 29.93
C LEU A 34 -13.04 -11.99 29.29
N ILE A 35 -12.90 -13.31 29.47
CA ILE A 35 -11.84 -14.12 28.83
C ILE A 35 -12.01 -14.13 27.30
N GLN A 36 -13.24 -14.20 26.78
CA GLN A 36 -13.51 -14.11 25.34
C GLN A 36 -13.23 -12.69 24.80
N GLN A 37 -13.51 -11.63 25.57
CA GLN A 37 -13.13 -10.26 25.20
C GLN A 37 -11.61 -10.05 25.27
N PHE A 38 -10.91 -10.63 26.25
CA PHE A 38 -9.44 -10.59 26.40
C PHE A 38 -8.70 -11.44 25.36
N GLN A 39 -9.36 -12.44 24.75
CA GLN A 39 -8.82 -13.11 23.56
C GLN A 39 -9.06 -12.33 22.27
N SER A 40 -9.95 -11.32 22.27
CA SER A 40 -10.30 -10.57 21.06
C SER A 40 -9.63 -9.21 20.89
N HIS A 41 -9.15 -8.52 21.94
CA HIS A 41 -8.36 -7.30 21.79
C HIS A 41 -7.37 -7.06 22.95
N ASP A 42 -6.20 -6.51 22.57
CA ASP A 42 -5.11 -5.94 23.39
C ASP A 42 -4.19 -6.91 24.17
N VAL A 43 -3.21 -7.45 23.45
CA VAL A 43 -1.92 -7.87 24.05
C VAL A 43 -1.18 -6.61 24.51
N ILE A 44 -1.33 -6.25 25.79
CA ILE A 44 -0.51 -5.22 26.44
C ILE A 44 0.90 -5.79 26.62
N HIS A 45 1.80 -5.48 25.69
CA HIS A 45 3.23 -5.65 25.90
C HIS A 45 3.74 -4.50 26.77
N ILE A 46 4.15 -4.83 28.00
CA ILE A 46 4.91 -3.93 28.87
C ILE A 46 6.29 -3.73 28.22
N VAL A 47 6.51 -2.56 27.61
CA VAL A 47 7.79 -2.16 27.03
C VAL A 47 8.65 -1.53 28.13
N PHE A 48 9.77 -2.17 28.47
CA PHE A 48 10.85 -1.51 29.19
C PHE A 48 11.50 -0.49 28.26
N SER A 49 11.22 0.79 28.46
CA SER A 49 11.91 1.90 27.80
C SER A 49 13.24 2.16 28.52
N GLU A 50 14.33 1.54 28.07
CA GLU A 50 15.66 2.04 28.38
C GLU A 50 15.91 3.34 27.60
N LYS A 51 16.08 4.43 28.35
CA LYS A 51 16.40 5.76 27.85
C LYS A 51 17.83 5.76 27.29
N TYR A 52 17.99 5.68 25.97
CA TYR A 52 19.26 6.02 25.32
C TYR A 52 19.24 7.45 24.81
N GLY A 53 20.14 8.27 25.34
CA GLY A 53 20.38 9.64 24.92
C GLY A 53 21.29 9.73 23.69
N ASN A 54 21.01 10.74 22.87
CA ASN A 54 21.88 11.50 21.96
C ASN A 54 23.13 10.81 21.39
N THR A 55 22.99 10.20 20.21
CA THR A 55 23.81 10.42 18.99
C THR A 55 23.07 9.77 17.80
N LEU A 56 22.96 10.48 16.66
CA LEU A 56 22.43 9.96 15.40
C LEU A 56 23.49 9.04 14.75
N ASP A 57 23.81 7.92 15.41
CA ASP A 57 24.58 6.86 14.78
C ASP A 57 23.67 6.13 13.79
N PHE A 58 24.08 6.11 12.53
CA PHE A 58 23.47 5.29 11.49
C PHE A 58 23.46 3.84 11.99
N VAL A 59 22.29 3.35 12.37
CA VAL A 59 22.04 1.91 12.46
C VAL A 59 22.54 1.30 11.14
N SER A 60 23.50 0.38 11.19
CA SER A 60 24.13 -0.21 10.01
C SER A 60 23.16 -1.16 9.31
N VAL A 61 22.15 -0.61 8.63
CA VAL A 61 21.23 -1.35 7.76
C VAL A 61 22.05 -2.15 6.74
N ARG A 62 21.64 -3.37 6.43
CA ARG A 62 22.25 -4.22 5.39
C ARG A 62 21.29 -4.39 4.21
N SER A 63 21.82 -4.62 3.01
CA SER A 63 20.97 -4.75 1.81
C SER A 63 19.99 -5.93 1.90
N ASN A 64 20.40 -7.04 2.52
CA ASN A 64 19.57 -8.22 2.70
C ASN A 64 18.38 -8.02 3.66
N GLU A 65 18.39 -6.97 4.49
CA GLU A 65 17.27 -6.65 5.39
C GLU A 65 16.06 -6.07 4.66
N PHE A 66 16.24 -5.63 3.40
CA PHE A 66 15.16 -5.20 2.52
C PHE A 66 14.46 -6.37 1.83
N ARG A 67 14.96 -7.61 1.97
CA ARG A 67 14.35 -8.77 1.33
C ARG A 67 12.99 -9.07 1.93
N VAL A 68 11.98 -9.18 1.07
CA VAL A 68 10.61 -9.50 1.49
C VAL A 68 10.54 -10.93 2.03
N GLN A 69 9.80 -11.10 3.13
CA GLN A 69 9.51 -12.40 3.72
C GLN A 69 7.99 -12.66 3.69
N PRO A 70 7.54 -13.94 3.63
CA PRO A 70 6.11 -14.27 3.57
C PRO A 70 5.30 -13.68 4.74
N PHE A 71 5.85 -13.82 5.95
CA PHE A 71 5.30 -13.24 7.18
C PHE A 71 6.13 -12.02 7.59
N TRP A 72 5.53 -10.85 7.52
CA TRP A 72 6.09 -9.63 8.09
C TRP A 72 4.98 -8.91 8.85
N SER A 73 5.08 -8.88 10.18
CA SER A 73 4.14 -8.10 10.99
C SER A 73 4.64 -6.66 11.07
N GLN A 74 3.76 -5.68 10.85
CA GLN A 74 3.94 -4.41 11.56
C GLN A 74 3.47 -4.70 13.00
N PRO A 75 4.35 -4.66 14.03
CA PRO A 75 5.53 -3.82 14.16
C PRO A 75 6.91 -4.54 14.19
N ASN A 76 7.05 -5.79 13.73
CA ASN A 76 8.35 -6.33 13.28
C ASN A 76 8.82 -5.68 11.96
N ARG A 77 8.76 -4.34 11.91
CA ARG A 77 9.79 -3.60 11.18
C ARG A 77 11.09 -4.18 11.70
N SER A 78 11.90 -4.76 10.83
CA SER A 78 13.29 -4.97 11.17
C SER A 78 13.77 -3.65 11.80
N VAL A 79 14.52 -3.71 12.90
CA VAL A 79 14.99 -2.55 13.71
C VAL A 79 15.76 -1.49 12.88
N PHE A 80 15.83 -1.65 11.56
CA PHE A 80 16.77 -1.08 10.63
C PHE A 80 16.12 -0.21 9.54
N ALA A 81 14.87 -0.46 9.13
CA ALA A 81 14.21 0.38 8.13
C ALA A 81 13.68 1.69 8.77
N PRO A 82 13.94 2.88 8.17
CA PRO A 82 13.47 4.13 8.74
C PRO A 82 11.94 4.15 8.82
N ASP A 83 11.44 4.79 9.88
CA ASP A 83 10.01 5.05 10.04
C ASP A 83 9.57 6.12 9.02
N LEU A 84 9.10 5.66 7.85
CA LEU A 84 8.66 6.53 6.77
C LEU A 84 7.58 7.52 7.22
N ALA A 85 6.79 7.20 8.24
CA ALA A 85 5.77 8.11 8.78
C ALA A 85 6.35 9.32 9.52
N LYS A 86 7.59 9.24 10.01
CA LYS A 86 8.31 10.32 10.70
C LYS A 86 9.18 11.16 9.77
N MET A 87 9.28 10.78 8.49
CA MET A 87 10.06 11.53 7.50
C MET A 87 9.29 12.75 7.01
N SER A 88 10.01 13.72 6.44
CA SER A 88 9.41 14.87 5.77
C SER A 88 8.94 14.49 4.37
N TRP A 89 7.71 14.86 4.03
CA TRP A 89 7.05 14.53 2.76
C TRP A 89 6.47 15.79 2.12
N PRO A 90 6.40 15.87 0.78
CA PRO A 90 5.61 16.89 0.11
C PRO A 90 4.13 16.78 0.52
N LYS A 91 3.40 17.89 0.40
CA LYS A 91 1.94 17.84 0.50
C LYS A 91 1.39 16.94 -0.60
N ASP A 92 0.36 16.17 -0.30
CA ASP A 92 -0.29 15.31 -1.28
C ASP A 92 -0.79 16.15 -2.48
N PRO A 93 -0.42 15.79 -3.73
CA PRO A 93 -0.99 16.41 -4.91
C PRO A 93 -2.42 15.89 -5.09
N VAL A 94 -3.41 16.78 -4.95
CA VAL A 94 -4.83 16.43 -4.98
C VAL A 94 -5.63 17.38 -5.84
N ALA A 95 -6.68 16.86 -6.47
CA ALA A 95 -7.65 17.65 -7.19
C ALA A 95 -8.52 18.46 -6.22
N PRO A 96 -8.97 19.67 -6.60
CA PRO A 96 -9.87 20.49 -5.77
C PRO A 96 -11.28 19.89 -5.63
N TYR A 97 -11.65 18.97 -6.53
CA TYR A 97 -12.95 18.31 -6.53
C TYR A 97 -12.77 16.81 -6.82
N PRO A 98 -13.64 15.94 -6.30
CA PRO A 98 -13.57 14.52 -6.62
C PRO A 98 -13.79 14.28 -8.11
N ALA A 99 -12.98 13.41 -8.70
CA ALA A 99 -13.19 12.94 -10.06
C ALA A 99 -14.38 11.96 -10.10
N GLY A 100 -15.02 11.79 -11.25
CA GLY A 100 -16.17 10.89 -11.40
C GLY A 100 -17.52 11.47 -10.93
N ARG A 101 -17.59 12.75 -10.56
CA ARG A 101 -18.86 13.45 -10.30
C ARG A 101 -19.73 13.47 -11.54
N ARG A 102 -21.05 13.36 -11.38
CA ARG A 102 -22.01 13.36 -12.48
C ARG A 102 -22.90 14.59 -12.44
N ASN A 103 -23.19 15.18 -13.60
CA ASN A 103 -24.16 16.28 -13.70
C ASN A 103 -25.61 15.74 -13.68
N SER A 104 -26.60 16.63 -13.79
CA SER A 104 -28.03 16.28 -13.83
C SER A 104 -28.41 15.32 -14.96
N ASN A 105 -27.60 15.26 -16.02
CA ASN A 105 -27.79 14.38 -17.17
C ASN A 105 -27.06 13.04 -17.00
N GLY A 106 -26.40 12.81 -15.87
CA GLY A 106 -25.63 11.59 -15.58
C GLY A 106 -24.23 11.57 -16.20
N GLU A 107 -23.80 12.65 -16.86
CA GLU A 107 -22.51 12.74 -17.54
C GLU A 107 -21.39 13.00 -16.53
N VAL A 108 -20.28 12.28 -16.68
CA VAL A 108 -19.10 12.45 -15.82
C VAL A 108 -18.44 13.80 -16.10
N ALA A 109 -18.22 14.59 -15.05
CA ALA A 109 -17.52 15.86 -15.10
C ALA A 109 -16.15 15.74 -15.79
N GLN A 110 -15.72 16.83 -16.40
CA GLN A 110 -14.44 16.88 -17.09
C GLN A 110 -13.29 16.62 -16.10
N LEU A 111 -12.34 15.78 -16.51
CA LEU A 111 -11.12 15.54 -15.74
C LEU A 111 -10.22 16.79 -15.78
N PRO A 112 -9.35 16.98 -14.78
CA PRO A 112 -8.36 18.06 -14.78
C PRO A 112 -7.48 18.07 -16.04
N PRO A 113 -6.82 19.20 -16.35
CA PRO A 113 -5.80 19.25 -17.41
C PRO A 113 -4.73 18.17 -17.24
N LEU A 114 -4.05 17.83 -18.34
CA LEU A 114 -2.97 16.85 -18.32
C LEU A 114 -1.91 17.22 -17.28
N PHE A 115 -1.42 16.22 -16.55
CA PHE A 115 -0.42 16.36 -15.48
C PHE A 115 -0.88 17.20 -14.28
N GLU A 116 -2.18 17.49 -14.16
CA GLU A 116 -2.80 17.89 -12.89
C GLU A 116 -3.26 16.65 -12.11
N PRO A 117 -3.33 16.73 -10.76
CA PRO A 117 -3.81 15.61 -9.96
C PRO A 117 -5.27 15.32 -10.25
N VAL A 118 -5.62 14.04 -10.40
CA VAL A 118 -7.00 13.61 -10.68
C VAL A 118 -7.78 13.30 -9.41
N MET A 119 -7.15 12.59 -8.48
CA MET A 119 -7.79 12.19 -7.22
C MET A 119 -7.91 13.38 -6.26
N SER A 120 -9.09 13.57 -5.68
CA SER A 120 -9.28 14.45 -4.53
C SER A 120 -8.62 13.91 -3.26
N ILE A 121 -8.74 14.64 -2.14
CA ILE A 121 -8.18 14.23 -0.84
C ILE A 121 -8.77 12.88 -0.42
N ALA A 122 -10.09 12.73 -0.44
CA ALA A 122 -10.71 11.49 0.02
C ALA A 122 -10.44 10.31 -0.93
N GLN A 123 -10.37 10.57 -2.24
CA GLN A 123 -10.04 9.55 -3.24
C GLN A 123 -8.60 9.04 -3.07
N ARG A 124 -7.62 9.95 -2.93
CA ARG A 124 -6.23 9.57 -2.72
C ARG A 124 -6.03 8.80 -1.39
N LYS A 125 -6.74 9.21 -0.33
CA LYS A 125 -6.75 8.48 0.95
C LYS A 125 -7.33 7.08 0.81
N LEU A 126 -8.46 6.93 0.12
CA LEU A 126 -9.07 5.63 -0.14
C LEU A 126 -8.11 4.74 -0.93
N SER A 127 -7.47 5.23 -2.00
CA SER A 127 -6.46 4.45 -2.74
C SER A 127 -5.32 3.98 -1.83
N LYS A 128 -4.74 4.88 -1.03
CA LYS A 128 -3.70 4.50 -0.04
C LYS A 128 -4.21 3.44 0.95
N ARG A 129 -5.46 3.56 1.40
CA ARG A 129 -6.09 2.59 2.31
C ARG A 129 -6.32 1.23 1.66
N LEU A 130 -6.79 1.19 0.41
CA LEU A 130 -7.02 -0.05 -0.34
C LEU A 130 -5.73 -0.84 -0.55
N LEU A 131 -4.63 -0.17 -0.89
CA LEU A 131 -3.32 -0.80 -0.99
C LEU A 131 -2.81 -1.29 0.37
N GLN A 132 -3.01 -0.50 1.43
CA GLN A 132 -2.60 -0.87 2.78
C GLN A 132 -3.35 -2.12 3.28
N ILE A 133 -4.69 -2.15 3.18
CA ILE A 133 -5.47 -3.30 3.64
C ILE A 133 -5.17 -4.56 2.84
N PHE A 134 -4.96 -4.43 1.53
CA PHE A 134 -4.50 -5.54 0.70
C PHE A 134 -3.15 -6.07 1.19
N SER A 135 -2.15 -5.20 1.35
CA SER A 135 -0.81 -5.57 1.82
C SER A 135 -0.85 -6.24 3.19
N GLU A 136 -1.56 -5.65 4.16
CA GLU A 136 -1.74 -6.20 5.50
C GLU A 136 -2.40 -7.59 5.47
N THR A 137 -3.42 -7.76 4.63
CA THR A 137 -4.10 -9.05 4.43
C THR A 137 -3.15 -10.10 3.88
N MET A 138 -2.30 -9.74 2.90
CA MET A 138 -1.31 -10.65 2.32
C MET A 138 -0.27 -11.08 3.36
N PHE A 139 0.32 -10.14 4.10
CA PHE A 139 1.32 -10.46 5.13
C PHE A 139 0.75 -11.25 6.31
N ALA A 140 -0.46 -10.92 6.78
CA ALA A 140 -1.12 -11.64 7.86
C ALA A 140 -1.38 -13.13 7.52
N ASN A 141 -1.44 -13.45 6.23
CA ASN A 141 -1.68 -14.81 5.73
C ASN A 141 -0.41 -15.48 5.17
N GLY A 142 0.78 -14.91 5.37
CA GLY A 142 2.03 -15.50 4.89
C GLY A 142 2.20 -15.43 3.37
N LEU A 143 1.60 -14.43 2.72
CA LEU A 143 1.63 -14.21 1.27
C LEU A 143 2.42 -12.94 0.89
N GLY A 144 3.17 -12.38 1.82
CA GLY A 144 3.90 -11.11 1.67
C GLY A 144 4.87 -11.06 0.50
N ASP A 145 5.49 -12.19 0.17
CA ASP A 145 6.46 -12.37 -0.91
C ASP A 145 5.83 -12.84 -2.24
N ARG A 146 4.49 -12.88 -2.31
CA ARG A 146 3.71 -13.37 -3.46
C ARG A 146 2.95 -12.27 -4.20
N PHE A 147 3.21 -11.01 -3.86
CA PHE A 147 2.74 -9.86 -4.61
C PHE A 147 3.82 -8.78 -4.66
N MET A 148 3.71 -7.87 -5.61
CA MET A 148 4.56 -6.69 -5.71
C MET A 148 3.77 -5.50 -6.23
N LEU A 149 4.24 -4.29 -5.93
CA LEU A 149 3.80 -3.08 -6.63
C LEU A 149 3.97 -3.28 -8.14
N TYR A 150 3.02 -2.77 -8.92
CA TYR A 150 3.02 -2.90 -10.37
C TYR A 150 2.61 -1.60 -11.06
N GLY A 151 2.64 -1.56 -12.39
CA GLY A 151 2.07 -0.47 -13.17
C GLY A 151 2.58 0.92 -12.79
N GLY A 152 1.67 1.90 -12.79
CA GLY A 152 1.97 3.28 -12.41
C GLY A 152 2.34 3.41 -10.93
N THR A 153 1.87 2.48 -10.10
CA THR A 153 2.17 2.45 -8.66
C THR A 153 3.65 2.14 -8.37
N LEU A 154 4.23 1.14 -9.05
CA LEU A 154 5.66 0.83 -8.93
C LEU A 154 6.52 1.96 -9.51
N LEU A 155 6.11 2.52 -10.65
CA LEU A 155 6.80 3.66 -11.25
C LEU A 155 6.77 4.88 -10.33
N GLY A 156 5.64 5.15 -9.67
CA GLY A 156 5.51 6.19 -8.65
C GLY A 156 6.44 5.96 -7.47
N SER A 157 6.49 4.74 -6.92
CA SER A 157 7.45 4.38 -5.87
C SER A 157 8.90 4.68 -6.28
N TYR A 158 9.27 4.36 -7.52
CA TYR A 158 10.62 4.63 -8.03
C TYR A 158 10.90 6.12 -8.29
N ARG A 159 9.93 6.84 -8.88
CA ARG A 159 10.13 8.20 -9.41
C ARG A 159 9.77 9.30 -8.42
N HIS A 160 8.86 9.05 -7.49
CA HIS A 160 8.26 10.04 -6.59
C HIS A 160 8.24 9.61 -5.11
N HIS A 161 8.66 8.37 -4.79
CA HIS A 161 8.42 7.72 -3.51
C HIS A 161 6.95 7.72 -3.05
N ASP A 162 5.99 7.97 -3.94
CA ASP A 162 4.53 7.98 -3.71
C ASP A 162 3.85 7.78 -5.08
N PHE A 163 2.51 7.75 -5.16
CA PHE A 163 1.83 7.67 -6.45
C PHE A 163 2.26 8.79 -7.39
N ILE A 164 2.31 8.49 -8.70
CA ILE A 164 2.50 9.52 -9.72
C ILE A 164 1.42 10.59 -9.52
N PRO A 165 1.77 11.89 -9.49
CA PRO A 165 0.83 12.93 -9.07
C PRO A 165 -0.48 13.00 -9.87
N TRP A 166 -0.44 12.60 -11.13
CA TRP A 166 -1.58 12.55 -12.06
C TRP A 166 -2.08 11.13 -12.35
N ASP A 167 -1.53 10.10 -11.70
CA ASP A 167 -2.12 8.75 -11.77
C ASP A 167 -3.48 8.74 -11.11
N GLU A 168 -4.36 7.87 -11.59
CA GLU A 168 -5.74 7.78 -11.10
C GLU A 168 -6.12 6.40 -10.57
N ASP A 169 -5.23 5.42 -10.59
CA ASP A 169 -5.45 4.11 -9.98
C ASP A 169 -4.20 3.58 -9.28
N ILE A 170 -4.32 2.37 -8.74
CA ILE A 170 -3.26 1.69 -8.02
C ILE A 170 -3.22 0.22 -8.44
N ASP A 171 -2.01 -0.31 -8.64
CA ASP A 171 -1.78 -1.63 -9.23
C ASP A 171 -0.88 -2.50 -8.36
N VAL A 172 -1.25 -3.77 -8.24
CA VAL A 172 -0.38 -4.85 -7.75
C VAL A 172 -0.35 -6.01 -8.74
N LEU A 173 0.75 -6.74 -8.70
CA LEU A 173 0.96 -7.95 -9.50
C LEU A 173 1.17 -9.14 -8.55
N VAL A 174 0.27 -10.13 -8.64
CA VAL A 174 0.13 -11.25 -7.70
C VAL A 174 0.42 -12.58 -8.40
N ASP A 175 1.05 -13.51 -7.69
CA ASP A 175 1.29 -14.84 -8.22
C ASP A 175 -0.05 -15.56 -8.46
N VAL A 176 -0.30 -16.00 -9.69
CA VAL A 176 -1.55 -16.67 -10.06
C VAL A 176 -1.81 -17.94 -9.24
N LEU A 177 -0.77 -18.61 -8.74
CA LEU A 177 -0.91 -19.83 -7.96
C LEU A 177 -1.63 -19.63 -6.64
N ILE A 178 -1.73 -18.39 -6.15
CA ILE A 178 -2.46 -18.05 -4.91
C ILE A 178 -3.76 -17.30 -5.18
N ARG A 179 -4.19 -17.15 -6.44
CA ARG A 179 -5.36 -16.36 -6.82
C ARG A 179 -6.62 -16.74 -6.05
N ASP A 180 -6.91 -18.03 -5.93
CA ASP A 180 -8.12 -18.50 -5.23
C ASP A 180 -8.09 -18.13 -3.75
N LYS A 181 -6.92 -18.26 -3.11
CA LYS A 181 -6.77 -17.86 -1.70
C LYS A 181 -6.90 -16.35 -1.52
N VAL A 182 -6.30 -15.55 -2.41
CA VAL A 182 -6.43 -14.09 -2.39
C VAL A 182 -7.89 -13.68 -2.57
N ARG A 183 -8.62 -14.32 -3.49
CA ARG A 183 -10.05 -14.06 -3.70
C ARG A 183 -10.89 -14.37 -2.49
N GLU A 184 -10.63 -15.50 -1.82
CA GLU A 184 -11.28 -15.87 -0.55
C GLU A 184 -11.07 -14.79 0.51
N LEU A 185 -9.80 -14.39 0.73
CA LEU A 185 -9.42 -13.38 1.72
C LEU A 185 -10.07 -12.02 1.44
N LEU A 186 -10.01 -11.54 0.19
CA LEU A 186 -10.56 -10.24 -0.17
C LEU A 186 -12.09 -10.22 -0.20
N SER A 187 -12.74 -11.34 -0.53
CA SER A 187 -14.20 -11.46 -0.40
C SER A 187 -14.64 -11.37 1.06
N GLY A 188 -13.81 -11.85 1.99
CA GLY A 188 -14.05 -11.77 3.44
C GLY A 188 -13.97 -10.35 4.03
N LEU A 189 -13.53 -9.36 3.26
CA LEU A 189 -13.49 -7.94 3.69
C LEU A 189 -14.86 -7.24 3.59
N ALA A 190 -15.87 -7.92 3.06
CA ALA A 190 -17.23 -7.41 3.05
C ALA A 190 -17.79 -7.32 4.49
N PRO A 191 -18.61 -6.28 4.81
CA PRO A 191 -19.09 -5.23 3.91
C PRO A 191 -18.20 -3.98 3.88
N GLN A 192 -17.05 -3.95 4.57
CA GLN A 192 -16.23 -2.74 4.65
C GLN A 192 -15.59 -2.39 3.30
N TYR A 193 -15.26 -3.40 2.51
CA TYR A 193 -14.77 -3.27 1.15
C TYR A 193 -15.56 -4.17 0.21
N ASN A 194 -15.61 -3.77 -1.05
CA ASN A 194 -16.19 -4.55 -2.13
C ASN A 194 -15.09 -5.18 -2.97
N PHE A 195 -15.37 -6.38 -3.48
CA PHE A 195 -14.44 -7.14 -4.27
C PHE A 195 -15.12 -7.67 -5.54
N TYR A 196 -14.53 -7.37 -6.69
CA TYR A 196 -14.97 -7.86 -7.99
C TYR A 196 -13.94 -8.84 -8.55
N GLN A 197 -14.39 -10.06 -8.85
CA GLN A 197 -13.58 -11.11 -9.43
C GLN A 197 -13.72 -11.06 -10.95
N GLY A 198 -12.75 -10.48 -11.64
CA GLY A 198 -12.73 -10.46 -13.10
C GLY A 198 -12.10 -11.72 -13.68
N TYR A 199 -12.18 -11.86 -15.01
CA TYR A 199 -11.50 -12.95 -15.70
C TYR A 199 -9.97 -12.77 -15.62
N SER A 200 -9.49 -11.60 -16.03
CA SER A 200 -8.07 -11.28 -16.17
C SER A 200 -7.49 -10.45 -15.01
N ARG A 201 -8.29 -9.55 -14.42
CA ARG A 201 -7.92 -8.72 -13.27
C ARG A 201 -9.03 -8.71 -12.24
N ASP A 202 -8.67 -8.70 -10.97
CA ASP A 202 -9.61 -8.51 -9.88
C ASP A 202 -9.55 -7.05 -9.40
N LYS A 203 -10.60 -6.59 -8.71
CA LYS A 203 -10.73 -5.20 -8.23
C LYS A 203 -11.13 -5.20 -6.75
N LEU A 204 -10.38 -4.49 -5.92
CA LEU A 204 -10.76 -4.20 -4.53
C LEU A 204 -11.09 -2.71 -4.41
N TYR A 205 -12.26 -2.36 -3.89
CA TYR A 205 -12.72 -0.97 -3.83
C TYR A 205 -13.55 -0.69 -2.58
N GLY A 206 -13.75 0.60 -2.27
CA GLY A 206 -14.52 1.02 -1.11
C GLY A 206 -16.02 0.79 -1.27
N PRO A 207 -16.82 1.10 -0.23
CA PRO A 207 -18.27 1.21 -0.36
C PRO A 207 -18.65 2.19 -1.48
N LEU A 208 -19.75 1.92 -2.17
CA LEU A 208 -20.24 2.85 -3.18
C LEU A 208 -20.89 4.07 -2.54
N ILE A 209 -20.69 5.24 -3.15
CA ILE A 209 -21.44 6.44 -2.80
C ILE A 209 -22.94 6.28 -3.10
N ASP A 210 -23.76 7.00 -2.35
CA ASP A 210 -25.14 7.26 -2.75
C ASP A 210 -25.25 8.50 -3.66
N GLY A 211 -26.46 8.75 -4.18
CA GLY A 211 -26.71 9.90 -5.07
C GLY A 211 -26.57 11.26 -4.38
N ALA A 212 -26.82 11.35 -3.07
CA ALA A 212 -26.67 12.59 -2.32
C ALA A 212 -25.18 12.94 -2.09
N GLU A 213 -24.32 11.93 -2.08
CA GLU A 213 -22.86 12.05 -1.96
C GLU A 213 -22.16 12.41 -3.29
N ASN A 214 -22.90 12.56 -4.41
CA ASN A 214 -22.29 12.79 -5.72
C ASN A 214 -21.33 13.99 -5.74
N GLU A 215 -21.68 15.10 -5.11
CA GLU A 215 -20.81 16.30 -5.07
C GLU A 215 -19.80 16.30 -3.92
N LEU A 216 -19.85 15.31 -3.01
CA LEU A 216 -19.05 15.28 -1.80
C LEU A 216 -17.70 14.57 -2.01
N ASP A 217 -16.67 15.07 -1.31
CA ASP A 217 -15.37 14.41 -1.22
C ASP A 217 -15.35 13.43 -0.03
N VAL A 218 -15.84 12.21 -0.28
CA VAL A 218 -15.96 11.14 0.72
C VAL A 218 -15.01 9.98 0.40
N GLU A 219 -14.51 9.28 1.43
CA GLU A 219 -13.59 8.14 1.29
C GLU A 219 -14.35 6.86 0.85
N LYS A 220 -15.05 6.97 -0.28
CA LYS A 220 -15.88 5.93 -0.90
C LYS A 220 -15.61 5.87 -2.41
N SER A 221 -15.94 4.74 -3.01
CA SER A 221 -15.83 4.54 -4.45
C SER A 221 -17.10 4.99 -5.17
N ARG A 222 -16.97 5.35 -6.43
CA ARG A 222 -18.03 5.81 -7.32
C ARG A 222 -18.29 4.74 -8.37
N PRO A 223 -19.54 4.49 -8.78
CA PRO A 223 -19.83 3.53 -9.85
C PRO A 223 -19.11 3.92 -11.15
N ALA A 224 -18.21 3.04 -11.62
CA ALA A 224 -17.41 3.23 -12.83
C ALA A 224 -17.74 2.18 -13.90
N ALA A 225 -17.79 0.92 -13.50
CA ALA A 225 -18.20 -0.21 -14.34
C ALA A 225 -19.00 -1.22 -13.48
N ASN A 226 -18.73 -2.52 -13.62
CA ASN A 226 -19.22 -3.53 -12.69
C ASN A 226 -18.56 -3.45 -11.29
N TRP A 227 -17.66 -2.47 -11.10
CA TRP A 227 -16.96 -2.12 -9.88
C TRP A 227 -16.97 -0.60 -9.66
N GLY A 228 -16.53 -0.17 -8.47
CA GLY A 228 -16.39 1.25 -8.12
C GLY A 228 -14.95 1.74 -8.21
N TRP A 229 -14.76 3.03 -8.51
CA TRP A 229 -13.48 3.74 -8.52
C TRP A 229 -13.45 4.87 -7.47
N PRO A 230 -12.38 5.10 -6.69
CA PRO A 230 -11.07 4.44 -6.75
C PRO A 230 -11.10 2.95 -6.39
N PHE A 231 -10.19 2.19 -6.98
CA PHE A 231 -9.99 0.75 -6.76
C PHE A 231 -8.49 0.42 -6.72
N LEU A 232 -8.18 -0.76 -6.20
CA LEU A 232 -6.93 -1.49 -6.39
C LEU A 232 -7.09 -2.52 -7.50
N ASP A 233 -6.27 -2.38 -8.53
CA ASP A 233 -6.11 -3.33 -9.62
C ASP A 233 -5.19 -4.46 -9.22
N ILE A 234 -5.72 -5.67 -9.28
CA ILE A 234 -5.00 -6.89 -8.95
C ILE A 234 -4.78 -7.67 -10.24
N SER A 235 -3.58 -7.51 -10.79
CA SER A 235 -3.11 -8.25 -11.96
C SER A 235 -2.38 -9.52 -11.52
N TYR A 236 -2.28 -10.51 -12.41
CA TYR A 236 -1.69 -11.81 -12.10
C TYR A 236 -0.50 -12.14 -13.00
N PHE A 237 0.53 -12.74 -12.41
CA PHE A 237 1.67 -13.28 -13.15
C PHE A 237 1.80 -14.79 -12.97
N ARG A 238 2.49 -15.41 -13.93
CA ARG A 238 2.98 -16.79 -13.84
C ARG A 238 4.48 -16.83 -14.00
N VAL A 239 5.11 -17.86 -13.44
CA VAL A 239 6.56 -18.10 -13.56
C VAL A 239 6.80 -19.37 -14.37
N ASN A 240 7.70 -19.32 -15.36
CA ASN A 240 8.08 -20.49 -16.18
C ASN A 240 9.54 -20.94 -15.95
N GLY A 241 10.10 -20.60 -14.78
CA GLY A 241 11.47 -20.92 -14.36
C GLY A 241 12.49 -19.85 -14.71
N THR A 242 12.42 -19.27 -15.92
CA THR A 242 13.37 -18.23 -16.37
C THR A 242 12.76 -16.84 -16.40
N HIS A 243 11.43 -16.74 -16.49
CA HIS A 243 10.72 -15.47 -16.63
C HIS A 243 9.47 -15.41 -15.76
N VAL A 244 9.10 -14.18 -15.43
CA VAL A 244 7.82 -13.77 -14.87
C VAL A 244 7.01 -13.15 -16.00
N MET A 245 5.77 -13.59 -16.19
CA MET A 245 4.91 -13.12 -17.27
C MET A 245 3.55 -12.69 -16.72
N GLU A 246 3.12 -11.45 -17.03
CA GLU A 246 1.75 -11.02 -16.79
C GLU A 246 0.80 -11.86 -17.64
N ILE A 247 -0.27 -12.36 -17.03
CA ILE A 247 -1.27 -13.21 -17.69
C ILE A 247 -2.19 -12.37 -18.58
N THR A 248 -2.43 -11.12 -18.19
CA THR A 248 -3.30 -10.21 -18.91
C THR A 248 -2.52 -9.46 -19.98
N MET A 249 -3.08 -9.40 -21.18
CA MET A 249 -2.54 -8.56 -22.25
C MET A 249 -2.96 -7.11 -22.02
N SER A 250 -2.03 -6.18 -22.15
CA SER A 250 -2.29 -4.74 -22.05
C SER A 250 -1.51 -4.00 -23.14
N TYR A 251 -2.11 -2.94 -23.69
CA TYR A 251 -1.50 -2.14 -24.76
C TYR A 251 -0.98 -2.98 -25.95
N GLY A 252 -1.72 -4.05 -26.30
CA GLY A 252 -1.39 -4.92 -27.43
C GLY A 252 -0.24 -5.90 -27.22
N ARG A 253 0.26 -6.07 -25.98
CA ARG A 253 1.35 -7.01 -25.67
C ARG A 253 1.19 -7.72 -24.32
N TYR A 254 1.92 -8.82 -24.18
CA TYR A 254 2.19 -9.43 -22.88
C TYR A 254 3.49 -8.88 -22.32
N TYR A 255 3.50 -8.62 -21.03
CA TYR A 255 4.70 -8.17 -20.33
C TYR A 255 5.44 -9.37 -19.73
N VAL A 256 6.74 -9.44 -19.98
CA VAL A 256 7.60 -10.55 -19.59
C VAL A 256 8.91 -9.98 -19.06
N TRP A 257 9.33 -10.43 -17.87
CA TRP A 257 10.56 -10.01 -17.21
C TRP A 257 11.41 -11.23 -16.86
N PRO A 258 12.75 -11.13 -16.93
CA PRO A 258 13.63 -12.17 -16.41
C PRO A 258 13.36 -12.44 -14.92
N TYR A 259 13.47 -13.70 -14.52
CA TYR A 259 13.18 -14.12 -13.15
C TYR A 259 14.03 -13.38 -12.12
N ASP A 260 15.31 -13.20 -12.42
CA ASP A 260 16.25 -12.52 -11.55
C ASP A 260 15.96 -11.01 -11.46
N VAL A 261 15.42 -10.36 -12.50
CA VAL A 261 14.97 -8.96 -12.41
C VAL A 261 13.86 -8.79 -11.37
N VAL A 262 13.00 -9.80 -11.23
CA VAL A 262 11.87 -9.77 -10.29
C VAL A 262 12.27 -10.23 -8.90
N PHE A 263 12.92 -11.39 -8.77
CA PHE A 263 13.09 -12.08 -7.49
C PHE A 263 14.54 -12.10 -6.95
N PRO A 264 14.73 -12.23 -5.63
CA PRO A 264 13.69 -12.12 -4.59
C PRO A 264 13.15 -10.69 -4.48
N LEU A 265 11.90 -10.55 -4.03
CA LEU A 265 11.29 -9.24 -3.86
C LEU A 265 12.01 -8.44 -2.77
N HIS A 266 12.06 -7.12 -2.95
CA HIS A 266 12.64 -6.17 -2.02
C HIS A 266 11.65 -5.07 -1.64
N PHE A 267 11.76 -4.52 -0.44
CA PHE A 267 10.92 -3.42 -0.01
C PHE A 267 11.35 -2.10 -0.63
N ARG A 268 10.36 -1.34 -1.11
CA ARG A 268 10.52 0.05 -1.54
C ARG A 268 9.51 0.97 -0.85
N PRO A 269 9.85 2.26 -0.67
CA PRO A 269 8.93 3.23 -0.08
C PRO A 269 7.82 3.58 -1.07
N LEU A 270 6.60 3.70 -0.56
CA LEU A 270 5.47 4.32 -1.27
C LEU A 270 4.63 5.07 -0.23
N GLY A 271 4.79 6.38 -0.22
CA GLY A 271 4.37 7.25 0.87
C GLY A 271 4.96 6.77 2.19
N LYS A 272 4.11 6.66 3.22
CA LYS A 272 4.52 6.36 4.59
C LYS A 272 4.69 4.87 4.89
N TYR A 273 4.68 4.02 3.86
CA TYR A 273 4.68 2.57 4.01
C TYR A 273 5.69 1.90 3.08
N TRP A 274 6.12 0.71 3.50
CA TRP A 274 7.00 -0.17 2.74
C TRP A 274 6.16 -1.23 2.03
N TYR A 275 6.43 -1.46 0.74
CA TYR A 275 5.75 -2.51 -0.03
C TYR A 275 6.74 -3.37 -0.80
N PRO A 276 6.39 -4.65 -1.05
CA PRO A 276 7.15 -5.50 -1.95
C PRO A 276 7.25 -4.92 -3.37
N ALA A 277 8.45 -4.97 -3.94
CA ALA A 277 8.77 -4.53 -5.29
C ALA A 277 9.77 -5.51 -5.96
N PRO A 278 9.87 -5.52 -7.29
CA PRO A 278 10.90 -6.27 -8.02
C PRO A 278 12.31 -5.94 -7.55
N ARG A 279 13.20 -6.95 -7.50
CA ARG A 279 14.61 -6.81 -7.11
C ARG A 279 15.33 -5.69 -7.86
N ASP A 280 15.28 -5.71 -9.19
CA ASP A 280 15.77 -4.61 -10.04
C ASP A 280 14.57 -3.81 -10.54
N THR A 281 14.01 -2.98 -9.66
CA THR A 281 12.87 -2.10 -10.00
C THR A 281 13.14 -1.20 -11.20
N TRP A 282 14.39 -0.75 -11.38
CA TRP A 282 14.74 0.09 -12.52
C TRP A 282 14.62 -0.69 -13.82
N LEU A 283 15.25 -1.88 -13.91
CA LEU A 283 15.20 -2.69 -15.12
C LEU A 283 13.79 -3.25 -15.38
N PHE A 284 13.07 -3.60 -14.31
CA PHE A 284 11.66 -4.00 -14.42
C PHE A 284 10.83 -2.91 -15.11
N ASN A 285 10.90 -1.67 -14.62
CA ASN A 285 10.20 -0.54 -15.24
C ASN A 285 10.70 -0.26 -16.66
N ARG A 286 12.01 -0.40 -16.91
CA ARG A 286 12.62 -0.18 -18.24
C ARG A 286 12.18 -1.19 -19.29
N LEU A 287 11.85 -2.41 -18.88
CA LEU A 287 11.27 -3.44 -19.76
C LEU A 287 9.77 -3.26 -19.95
N THR A 288 9.10 -2.56 -19.03
CA THR A 288 7.65 -2.28 -19.07
C THR A 288 7.32 -1.03 -19.86
N TYR A 289 8.13 0.02 -19.75
CA TYR A 289 7.88 1.33 -20.34
C TYR A 289 8.91 1.67 -21.42
N ASP A 290 8.50 2.49 -22.39
CA ASP A 290 9.39 2.90 -23.44
C ASP A 290 10.55 3.74 -22.88
N PRO A 291 11.77 3.50 -23.35
CA PRO A 291 12.92 4.27 -22.98
C PRO A 291 12.73 5.79 -23.09
N GLY A 292 12.84 6.55 -21.98
CA GLY A 292 12.93 7.99 -22.14
C GLY A 292 12.90 8.80 -20.87
N ALA A 293 12.98 10.12 -21.05
CA ALA A 293 12.81 11.12 -19.98
C ALA A 293 11.42 11.77 -20.03
N MET A 294 10.44 11.07 -20.61
CA MET A 294 9.09 11.58 -20.83
C MET A 294 8.15 11.08 -19.74
N CYS A 295 7.36 12.00 -19.22
CA CYS A 295 6.22 11.71 -18.37
C CYS A 295 5.01 11.56 -19.27
N VAL A 296 4.28 10.44 -19.13
CA VAL A 296 3.27 9.99 -20.09
C VAL A 296 1.94 9.77 -19.38
N ILE A 297 0.85 10.09 -20.08
CA ILE A 297 -0.52 9.73 -19.76
C ILE A 297 -1.02 8.85 -20.92
N PRO A 298 -1.25 7.54 -20.71
CA PRO A 298 -1.41 6.56 -21.79
C PRO A 298 -2.77 6.63 -22.53
N GLY A 299 -3.76 7.35 -22.01
CA GLY A 299 -5.04 7.57 -22.70
C GLY A 299 -6.17 6.63 -22.34
N TYR A 300 -5.99 5.73 -21.37
CA TYR A 300 -7.10 5.04 -20.71
C TYR A 300 -7.48 5.82 -19.45
N SER A 301 -8.78 5.97 -19.18
CA SER A 301 -9.25 6.56 -17.94
C SER A 301 -9.92 5.53 -17.04
N HIS A 302 -9.34 5.30 -15.87
CA HIS A 302 -9.84 4.43 -14.81
C HIS A 302 -11.02 5.05 -14.06
N VAL A 303 -11.11 6.39 -14.01
CA VAL A 303 -12.31 7.10 -13.50
C VAL A 303 -13.56 6.73 -14.30
N LYS A 304 -13.40 6.54 -15.61
CA LYS A 304 -14.51 6.30 -16.56
C LYS A 304 -14.55 4.88 -17.11
N GLU A 305 -13.57 4.03 -16.78
CA GLU A 305 -13.35 2.71 -17.38
C GLU A 305 -13.47 2.71 -18.92
N SER A 306 -12.88 3.72 -19.55
CA SER A 306 -12.98 3.95 -20.99
C SER A 306 -11.87 4.88 -21.50
N ARG A 307 -11.91 5.25 -22.78
CA ARG A 307 -10.91 6.14 -23.38
C ARG A 307 -10.88 7.50 -22.67
N GLY A 308 -9.68 7.92 -22.29
CA GLY A 308 -9.37 9.17 -21.61
C GLY A 308 -8.46 10.09 -22.42
N PRO A 309 -8.03 11.21 -21.82
CA PRO A 309 -7.03 12.09 -22.40
C PRO A 309 -5.66 11.41 -22.38
N SER A 310 -4.84 11.65 -23.41
CA SER A 310 -3.47 11.15 -23.51
C SER A 310 -2.49 12.30 -23.75
N GLY A 311 -1.26 12.16 -23.31
CA GLY A 311 -0.22 13.15 -23.59
C GLY A 311 1.14 12.77 -23.03
N SER A 312 2.15 13.52 -23.43
CA SER A 312 3.52 13.34 -22.94
C SER A 312 4.24 14.68 -22.86
N MET A 313 5.10 14.85 -21.86
CA MET A 313 6.03 15.97 -21.77
C MET A 313 7.34 15.54 -21.10
N PRO A 314 8.45 16.27 -21.27
CA PRO A 314 9.67 15.99 -20.51
C PRO A 314 9.39 15.99 -19.00
N CYS A 315 9.77 14.92 -18.29
CA CYS A 315 9.56 14.84 -16.84
C CYS A 315 10.25 15.98 -16.08
N ARG A 316 11.36 16.51 -16.63
CA ARG A 316 12.07 17.67 -16.07
C ARG A 316 11.19 18.91 -15.99
N ASP A 317 10.25 19.09 -16.91
CA ASP A 317 9.36 20.26 -16.95
C ASP A 317 8.33 20.22 -15.82
N LEU A 318 8.11 19.03 -15.23
CA LEU A 318 7.26 18.82 -14.06
C LEU A 318 8.04 18.90 -12.74
N ALA A 319 9.37 19.00 -12.77
CA ALA A 319 10.23 18.91 -11.60
C ALA A 319 10.18 20.13 -10.68
N SER A 320 9.65 21.26 -11.17
CA SER A 320 9.33 22.43 -10.34
C SER A 320 8.03 22.26 -9.55
N LYS A 321 7.10 21.46 -10.08
CA LYS A 321 5.78 21.24 -9.51
C LYS A 321 5.74 20.02 -8.60
N TYR A 322 6.43 18.95 -8.99
CA TYR A 322 6.43 17.67 -8.30
C TYR A 322 7.85 17.26 -7.93
N ALA A 323 7.99 16.61 -6.77
CA ALA A 323 9.27 16.07 -6.36
C ALA A 323 9.59 14.78 -7.11
N PHE A 324 10.86 14.59 -7.46
CA PHE A 324 11.40 13.41 -8.14
C PHE A 324 12.50 12.78 -7.30
N VAL A 325 12.73 11.48 -7.49
CA VAL A 325 13.74 10.71 -6.77
C VAL A 325 15.08 10.74 -7.51
N GLU A 326 16.08 11.34 -6.89
CA GLU A 326 17.48 11.23 -7.32
C GLU A 326 18.12 9.97 -6.74
N HIS A 327 18.74 9.17 -7.61
CA HIS A 327 19.46 7.95 -7.24
C HIS A 327 20.97 8.24 -7.22
N VAL A 328 21.54 8.30 -6.01
CA VAL A 328 22.96 8.63 -5.81
C VAL A 328 23.65 7.60 -4.93
N ALA A 329 24.98 7.53 -5.01
CA ALA A 329 25.75 6.62 -4.16
C ALA A 329 25.61 6.99 -2.66
N CYS A 330 25.32 6.01 -1.80
CA CYS A 330 25.38 6.17 -0.34
C CYS A 330 26.87 6.22 0.04
N LYS A 331 27.39 7.40 0.44
CA LYS A 331 28.79 7.60 0.84
C LYS A 331 29.01 7.08 2.27
N ASN A 332 29.30 5.80 2.43
CA ASN A 332 29.71 5.21 3.72
C ASN A 332 31.22 4.95 3.72
N GLY A 333 32.01 6.02 3.86
CA GLY A 333 33.48 5.88 3.88
C GLY A 333 34.07 5.37 2.55
N THR A 334 35.39 5.36 2.48
CA THR A 334 36.18 5.17 1.25
C THR A 334 36.29 3.71 0.76
N SER A 335 35.51 2.77 1.30
CA SER A 335 35.56 1.35 0.92
C SER A 335 34.43 0.97 -0.05
N GLU A 336 34.75 0.22 -1.11
CA GLU A 336 33.73 -0.38 -1.97
C GLU A 336 32.73 -1.22 -1.16
N GLN A 337 31.43 -0.98 -1.35
CA GLN A 337 30.40 -1.80 -0.73
C GLN A 337 30.45 -3.22 -1.31
N LYS A 338 30.57 -4.22 -0.43
CA LYS A 338 30.39 -5.63 -0.81
C LYS A 338 28.90 -5.87 -1.05
N SER A 339 28.58 -6.46 -2.20
CA SER A 339 27.22 -6.87 -2.49
C SER A 339 26.82 -8.07 -1.62
N ASP A 340 25.52 -8.20 -1.34
CA ASP A 340 24.98 -9.44 -0.78
C ASP A 340 24.92 -10.57 -1.82
N GLU A 341 24.35 -11.72 -1.42
CA GLU A 341 24.20 -12.93 -2.24
C GLU A 341 23.39 -12.71 -3.53
N PHE A 342 22.59 -11.63 -3.61
CA PHE A 342 21.80 -11.27 -4.78
C PHE A 342 22.38 -10.08 -5.55
N GLY A 343 23.63 -9.68 -5.26
CA GLY A 343 24.28 -8.57 -5.95
C GLY A 343 23.77 -7.18 -5.52
N MET A 344 23.06 -7.09 -4.38
CA MET A 344 22.50 -5.82 -3.91
C MET A 344 23.48 -5.07 -3.01
N VAL A 345 23.44 -3.74 -3.07
CA VAL A 345 24.21 -2.79 -2.26
C VAL A 345 23.29 -1.67 -1.77
N LEU A 346 23.77 -0.80 -0.87
CA LEU A 346 23.01 0.35 -0.42
C LEU A 346 23.28 1.58 -1.29
N ALA A 347 22.23 2.12 -1.92
CA ALA A 347 22.25 3.40 -2.60
C ALA A 347 21.33 4.40 -1.90
N LYS A 348 21.67 5.68 -1.98
CA LYS A 348 20.91 6.77 -1.39
C LYS A 348 19.92 7.30 -2.41
N GLU A 349 18.64 7.22 -2.09
CA GLU A 349 17.58 7.89 -2.83
C GLU A 349 17.20 9.19 -2.12
N ARG A 350 17.06 10.29 -2.86
CA ARG A 350 16.66 11.61 -2.34
C ARG A 350 15.40 12.07 -3.05
N LEU A 351 14.34 12.37 -2.29
CA LEU A 351 13.15 12.99 -2.87
C LEU A 351 13.37 14.50 -2.96
N VAL A 352 13.53 15.02 -4.17
CA VAL A 352 13.95 16.39 -4.45
C VAL A 352 12.94 17.13 -5.33
N GLN A 353 12.74 18.41 -5.04
CA GLN A 353 12.01 19.33 -5.92
C GLN A 353 13.01 20.33 -6.50
N TYR A 354 12.87 20.63 -7.78
CA TYR A 354 13.77 21.52 -8.49
C TYR A 354 13.17 22.93 -8.65
N SER A 355 14.01 23.92 -8.88
CA SER A 355 13.64 25.25 -9.36
C SER A 355 14.74 25.72 -10.29
N ASN A 356 14.38 26.11 -11.52
CA ASN A 356 15.32 26.53 -12.56
C ASN A 356 16.52 25.56 -12.71
N SER A 357 16.24 24.26 -12.78
CA SER A 357 17.24 23.17 -12.89
C SER A 357 18.19 22.99 -11.69
N SER A 358 18.01 23.74 -10.61
CA SER A 358 18.71 23.56 -9.35
C SER A 358 17.82 22.87 -8.33
N ILE A 359 18.39 22.12 -7.38
CA ILE A 359 17.61 21.54 -6.28
C ILE A 359 17.10 22.69 -5.41
N ALA A 360 15.78 22.86 -5.36
CA ALA A 360 15.12 23.85 -4.52
C ALA A 360 14.90 23.32 -3.10
N HIS A 361 14.51 22.05 -3.00
CA HIS A 361 14.20 21.41 -1.73
C HIS A 361 14.51 19.91 -1.77
N ILE A 362 14.99 19.38 -0.64
CA ILE A 362 15.14 17.94 -0.42
C ILE A 362 14.18 17.58 0.72
N TYR A 363 13.11 16.86 0.41
CA TYR A 363 12.12 16.46 1.42
C TYR A 363 12.72 15.44 2.39
N HIS A 364 13.37 14.42 1.85
CA HIS A 364 14.03 13.42 2.65
C HIS A 364 15.11 12.66 1.87
N SER A 365 15.84 11.81 2.57
CA SER A 365 16.78 10.86 1.98
C SER A 365 16.72 9.54 2.72
N LEU A 366 16.94 8.45 1.99
CA LEU A 366 16.89 7.09 2.50
C LEU A 366 17.94 6.24 1.76
N CYS A 367 18.62 5.31 2.44
CA CYS A 367 19.45 4.32 1.76
C CYS A 367 18.65 3.02 1.60
N LEU A 368 18.58 2.50 0.36
CA LEU A 368 17.84 1.30 -0.03
C LEU A 368 18.78 0.27 -0.64
N ALA A 369 18.38 -1.00 -0.56
CA ALA A 369 18.98 -2.05 -1.35
C ALA A 369 18.66 -1.84 -2.84
N VAL A 370 19.69 -1.77 -3.68
CA VAL A 370 19.60 -1.72 -5.14
C VAL A 370 20.66 -2.64 -5.75
N PRO A 371 20.49 -3.14 -6.98
CA PRO A 371 21.57 -3.84 -7.68
C PRO A 371 22.83 -2.96 -7.79
N LYS A 372 24.02 -3.56 -7.71
CA LYS A 372 25.31 -2.83 -7.72
C LYS A 372 25.49 -1.90 -8.93
N ASP A 373 24.92 -2.25 -10.07
CA ASP A 373 24.95 -1.48 -11.32
C ASP A 373 23.81 -0.44 -11.43
N ARG A 374 22.97 -0.30 -10.39
CA ARG A 374 21.85 0.65 -10.28
C ARG A 374 22.04 1.70 -9.20
N VAL A 375 23.25 1.82 -8.64
CA VAL A 375 23.58 2.80 -7.59
C VAL A 375 23.39 4.24 -8.05
N ARG A 376 23.52 4.49 -9.36
CA ARG A 376 23.25 5.78 -10.00
C ARG A 376 22.45 5.54 -11.27
N THR A 377 21.31 6.20 -11.35
CA THR A 377 20.45 6.24 -12.53
C THR A 377 20.04 7.69 -12.77
N ASP A 378 19.69 8.03 -14.00
CA ASP A 378 19.22 9.38 -14.31
C ASP A 378 17.83 9.61 -13.68
N THR A 379 17.66 10.73 -13.01
CA THR A 379 16.44 11.08 -12.24
C THR A 379 15.17 11.10 -13.08
N PHE A 380 15.28 11.55 -14.33
CA PHE A 380 14.12 11.75 -15.19
C PHE A 380 13.93 10.62 -16.19
N SER A 381 14.98 9.84 -16.44
CA SER A 381 14.96 8.75 -17.39
C SER A 381 14.49 7.46 -16.75
N MET A 382 13.31 7.00 -17.18
CA MET A 382 12.78 5.68 -16.86
C MET A 382 12.05 5.14 -18.08
#